data_AF-A0AAE1VTT6-F1
#
_entry.id   AF-A0AAE1VTT6-F1
#
_cell.length_a   1.000
_cell.length_b   1.000
_cell.length_c   1.000
_cell.angle_alpha   90.00
_cell.angle_beta   90.00
_cell.angle_gamma   90.00
#
_symmetry.space_group_name_H-M   'P 1'
#
loop_
_entity.id
_entity.type
_entity.pdbx_description
1 polymer ?
#
loop_
_entity_poly.entity_id
_entity_poly.type
_entity_poly.pdbx_seq_one_letter_code
_entity_poly.pdbx_strand_id
1 'polypeptide(L)'
;MIQRSNILLLVVILGFISTQVESLRFDLQSGQTKCIAEDIKSHAMTIGKYHIVNPNEGYPLPDTHKITVRVTSTYGNTYHQSDNVVEGHFAFETAEAGDYMTCFFAADHKPPVTVTLDFDWKTGVAAKDWTSVAKKGSVEGWLEGVIVVDLLDTHISMFDYLNHGFRFNLLDSSTISMYLHSFTNTEVCAIHLLFSLSFDTIALMVMEYELKKMYENVQSIHDEMFFLREREAEMQELNRSTNSKMAWMTGLSILLCLSVAGLQVWHLKTFFEKKKLI
;
A
#
# COMPACT_ATOMS: atom_id res chain seq x y z
N MET A 1 -13.87 -55.89 -21.75
CA MET A 1 -13.14 -54.71 -22.27
C MET A 1 -13.62 -53.40 -21.63
N ILE A 2 -14.94 -53.21 -21.48
CA ILE A 2 -15.57 -52.03 -20.83
C ILE A 2 -15.08 -51.75 -19.40
N GLN A 3 -14.86 -52.78 -18.56
CA GLN A 3 -14.35 -52.55 -17.19
C GLN A 3 -12.91 -52.02 -17.11
N ARG A 4 -12.03 -52.40 -18.05
CA ARG A 4 -10.62 -51.93 -18.05
C ARG A 4 -10.52 -50.45 -18.45
N SER A 5 -11.41 -49.98 -19.34
CA SER A 5 -11.47 -48.57 -19.76
C SER A 5 -11.93 -47.64 -18.65
N ASN A 6 -12.90 -48.06 -17.83
CA ASN A 6 -13.41 -47.25 -16.71
C ASN A 6 -12.40 -47.12 -15.57
N ILE A 7 -11.60 -48.15 -15.30
CA ILE A 7 -10.53 -48.11 -14.29
C ILE A 7 -9.42 -47.15 -14.74
N LEU A 8 -9.03 -47.20 -16.02
CA LEU A 8 -8.02 -46.27 -16.56
C LEU A 8 -8.51 -44.82 -16.48
N LEU A 9 -9.80 -44.59 -16.74
CA LEU A 9 -10.43 -43.27 -16.61
C LEU A 9 -10.37 -42.73 -15.19
N LEU A 10 -10.73 -43.58 -14.22
CA LEU A 10 -10.77 -43.21 -12.80
C LEU A 10 -9.38 -42.82 -12.29
N VAL A 11 -8.34 -43.56 -12.68
CA VAL A 11 -6.95 -43.26 -12.29
C VAL A 11 -6.48 -41.92 -12.85
N VAL A 12 -6.84 -41.59 -14.09
CA VAL A 12 -6.48 -40.30 -14.71
C VAL A 12 -7.21 -39.14 -14.04
N ILE A 13 -8.51 -39.28 -13.75
CA ILE A 13 -9.30 -38.24 -13.09
C ILE A 13 -8.77 -37.97 -11.66
N LEU A 14 -8.42 -39.00 -10.90
CA LEU A 14 -7.81 -38.87 -9.57
C LEU A 14 -6.45 -38.16 -9.61
N GLY A 15 -5.66 -38.35 -10.67
CA GLY A 15 -4.37 -37.68 -10.85
C GLY A 15 -4.47 -36.17 -11.10
N PHE A 16 -5.58 -35.70 -11.67
CA PHE A 16 -5.80 -34.27 -11.96
C PHE A 16 -6.30 -33.46 -10.76
N ILE A 17 -6.92 -34.10 -9.77
CA ILE A 17 -7.54 -33.41 -8.63
C ILE A 17 -6.50 -33.06 -7.55
N SER A 18 -5.25 -33.55 -7.64
CA SER A 18 -4.25 -33.35 -6.57
C SER A 18 -3.47 -32.04 -6.62
N THR A 19 -3.70 -31.15 -7.59
CA THR A 19 -3.05 -29.83 -7.59
C THR A 19 -3.80 -28.84 -6.70
N GLN A 20 -3.37 -28.76 -5.44
CA GLN A 20 -3.79 -27.68 -4.54
C GLN A 20 -2.97 -26.42 -4.85
N VAL A 21 -3.64 -25.29 -5.08
CA VAL A 21 -3.04 -23.95 -5.12
C VAL A 21 -3.60 -23.20 -3.92
N GLU A 22 -2.78 -22.95 -2.90
CA GLU A 22 -3.16 -22.14 -1.74
C GLU A 22 -2.62 -20.71 -1.90
N SER A 23 -3.49 -19.72 -1.69
CA SER A 23 -3.09 -18.37 -1.32
C SER A 23 -2.49 -18.37 0.10
N LEU A 24 -1.84 -17.27 0.52
CA LEU A 24 -1.24 -17.15 1.86
C LEU A 24 -2.31 -17.06 2.98
N ARG A 25 -3.08 -18.12 3.14
CA ARG A 25 -3.91 -18.38 4.31
C ARG A 25 -3.22 -19.48 5.09
N PHE A 26 -3.26 -19.38 6.40
CA PHE A 26 -2.72 -20.44 7.23
C PHE A 26 -3.69 -20.83 8.31
N ASP A 27 -3.73 -22.13 8.55
CA ASP A 27 -4.53 -22.71 9.61
C ASP A 27 -3.77 -22.67 10.93
N LEU A 28 -4.46 -22.25 11.98
CA LEU A 28 -3.97 -22.21 13.34
C LEU A 28 -4.84 -23.14 14.20
N GLN A 29 -4.20 -24.13 14.83
CA GLN A 29 -4.89 -25.05 15.73
C GLN A 29 -5.05 -24.45 17.12
N SER A 30 -6.12 -24.85 17.82
CA SER A 30 -6.38 -24.47 19.20
C SER A 30 -5.19 -24.74 20.13
N GLY A 31 -4.82 -23.74 20.94
CA GLY A 31 -3.65 -23.80 21.83
C GLY A 31 -2.29 -23.64 21.15
N GLN A 32 -2.24 -23.46 19.82
CA GLN A 32 -0.98 -23.23 19.09
C GLN A 32 -0.73 -21.75 18.82
N THR A 33 0.54 -21.46 18.52
CA THR A 33 1.02 -20.15 18.11
C THR A 33 1.73 -20.27 16.77
N LYS A 34 1.46 -19.36 15.84
CA LYS A 34 2.24 -19.20 14.60
C LYS A 34 2.78 -17.79 14.51
N CYS A 35 4.05 -17.66 14.16
CA CYS A 35 4.73 -16.38 14.00
C CYS A 35 5.25 -16.25 12.57
N ILE A 36 5.12 -15.05 12.02
CA ILE A 36 5.65 -14.65 10.71
C ILE A 36 6.65 -13.53 10.98
N ALA A 37 7.82 -13.59 10.37
CA ALA A 37 8.89 -12.61 10.54
C ALA A 37 9.19 -11.92 9.20
N GLU A 38 9.46 -10.62 9.24
CA GLU A 38 9.93 -9.83 8.10
C GLU A 38 11.07 -8.91 8.55
N ASP A 39 12.13 -8.81 7.75
CA ASP A 39 13.22 -7.85 7.93
C ASP A 39 12.78 -6.49 7.40
N ILE A 40 12.74 -5.49 8.27
CA ILE A 40 12.22 -4.15 7.98
C ILE A 40 13.30 -3.12 8.25
N LYS A 41 13.48 -2.18 7.32
CA LYS A 41 14.40 -1.03 7.47
C LYS A 41 13.92 -0.08 8.58
N SER A 42 14.83 0.75 9.11
CA SER A 42 14.45 1.81 10.06
C SER A 42 13.57 2.88 9.39
N HIS A 43 12.69 3.51 10.18
CA HIS A 43 11.75 4.55 9.75
C HIS A 43 10.81 4.14 8.62
N ALA A 44 10.58 2.84 8.45
CA ALA A 44 9.63 2.32 7.49
C ALA A 44 8.24 2.25 8.14
N MET A 45 7.24 2.78 7.43
CA MET A 45 5.84 2.59 7.82
C MET A 45 5.42 1.15 7.53
N THR A 46 4.77 0.50 8.48
CA THR A 46 4.29 -0.87 8.37
C THR A 46 2.82 -0.94 8.74
N ILE A 47 2.03 -1.65 7.91
CA ILE A 47 0.61 -1.91 8.14
C ILE A 47 0.35 -3.40 7.95
N GLY A 48 -0.24 -4.03 8.97
CA GLY A 48 -0.71 -5.40 8.90
C GLY A 48 -2.21 -5.48 9.11
N LYS A 49 -2.93 -6.20 8.25
CA LYS A 49 -4.37 -6.49 8.38
C LYS A 49 -4.56 -7.97 8.59
N TYR A 50 -5.36 -8.33 9.58
CA TYR A 50 -5.64 -9.73 9.89
C TYR A 50 -7.14 -9.92 10.15
N HIS A 51 -7.69 -11.01 9.62
CA HIS A 51 -9.05 -11.42 9.92
C HIS A 51 -9.21 -12.93 9.83
N ILE A 52 -10.11 -13.46 10.65
CA ILE A 52 -10.47 -14.87 10.63
C ILE A 52 -11.44 -15.12 9.47
N VAL A 53 -11.11 -16.08 8.61
CA VAL A 53 -11.97 -16.50 7.50
C VAL A 53 -13.10 -17.36 8.08
N ASN A 54 -14.34 -16.91 7.90
CA ASN A 54 -15.50 -17.69 8.32
C ASN A 54 -15.82 -18.76 7.26
N PRO A 55 -15.74 -20.06 7.59
CA PRO A 55 -16.07 -21.12 6.64
C PRO A 55 -17.57 -21.20 6.31
N ASN A 56 -18.44 -20.65 7.15
CA ASN A 56 -19.89 -20.69 6.96
C ASN A 56 -20.43 -19.28 6.69
N GLU A 57 -20.69 -18.96 5.42
CA GLU A 57 -21.33 -17.70 5.05
C GLU A 57 -22.72 -17.58 5.68
N GLY A 58 -22.97 -16.51 6.45
CA GLY A 58 -24.27 -16.18 7.03
C GLY A 58 -24.50 -16.54 8.50
N TYR A 59 -23.58 -17.28 9.14
CA TYR A 59 -23.60 -17.53 10.59
C TYR A 59 -22.45 -16.80 11.27
N PRO A 60 -22.68 -16.03 12.36
CA PRO A 60 -21.58 -15.38 13.08
C PRO A 60 -20.62 -16.43 13.66
N LEU A 61 -19.31 -16.14 13.57
CA LEU A 61 -18.29 -16.96 14.23
C LEU A 61 -18.60 -17.02 15.73
N PRO A 62 -18.54 -18.21 16.37
CA PRO A 62 -18.77 -18.33 17.79
C PRO A 62 -17.67 -17.59 18.57
N ASP A 63 -17.99 -17.10 19.78
CA ASP A 63 -17.06 -16.35 20.63
C ASP A 63 -15.76 -17.10 20.99
N THR A 64 -15.72 -18.41 20.74
CA THR A 64 -14.53 -19.27 20.90
C THR A 64 -13.50 -19.12 19.78
N HIS A 65 -13.85 -18.50 18.65
CA HIS A 65 -12.91 -18.32 17.53
C HIS A 65 -12.29 -16.92 17.59
N LYS A 66 -11.73 -16.58 18.74
CA LYS A 66 -10.99 -15.33 18.93
C LYS A 66 -9.51 -15.64 19.04
N ILE A 67 -8.70 -14.77 18.47
CA ILE A 67 -7.24 -14.89 18.48
C ILE A 67 -6.63 -13.73 19.24
N THR A 68 -5.40 -13.94 19.70
CA THR A 68 -4.55 -12.86 20.21
C THR A 68 -3.44 -12.61 19.21
N VAL A 69 -3.17 -11.35 18.90
CA VAL A 69 -2.15 -10.93 17.95
C VAL A 69 -1.15 -10.04 18.65
N ARG A 70 0.14 -10.34 18.50
CA ARG A 70 1.24 -9.54 19.06
C ARG A 70 2.29 -9.28 17.98
N VAL A 71 2.70 -8.02 17.87
CA VAL A 71 3.82 -7.61 17.01
C VAL A 71 4.98 -7.17 17.87
N THR A 72 6.13 -7.80 17.66
CA THR A 72 7.36 -7.55 18.43
C THR A 72 8.56 -7.41 17.52
N SER A 73 9.48 -6.52 17.89
CA SER A 73 10.81 -6.48 17.28
C SER A 73 11.77 -7.47 17.97
N THR A 74 12.86 -7.85 17.31
CA THR A 74 13.95 -8.67 17.89
C THR A 74 14.52 -8.11 19.19
N TYR A 75 14.43 -6.81 19.39
CA TYR A 75 14.88 -6.13 20.61
C TYR A 75 13.89 -6.25 21.78
N GLY A 76 12.76 -6.93 21.59
CA GLY A 76 11.75 -7.19 22.63
C GLY A 76 10.70 -6.10 22.78
N ASN A 77 10.78 -5.03 21.98
CA ASN A 77 9.76 -3.97 21.95
C ASN A 77 8.46 -4.50 21.33
N THR A 78 7.33 -4.29 22.02
CA THR A 78 5.99 -4.66 21.52
C THR A 78 5.33 -3.43 20.87
N TYR A 79 5.04 -3.53 19.58
CA TYR A 79 4.45 -2.44 18.79
C TYR A 79 2.93 -2.51 18.71
N HIS A 80 2.38 -3.73 18.77
CA HIS A 80 0.95 -3.96 18.73
C HIS A 80 0.59 -5.15 19.60
N GLN A 81 -0.50 -5.04 20.34
CA GLN A 81 -1.12 -6.18 21.00
C GLN A 81 -2.64 -6.06 20.98
N SER A 82 -3.31 -7.14 20.59
CA SER A 82 -4.77 -7.23 20.63
C SER A 82 -5.15 -8.62 21.10
N ASP A 83 -5.90 -8.68 22.20
CA ASP A 83 -6.30 -9.92 22.83
C ASP A 83 -7.76 -10.21 22.49
N ASN A 84 -8.07 -11.47 22.14
CA ASN A 84 -9.42 -11.97 21.85
C ASN A 84 -10.19 -11.19 20.77
N VAL A 85 -9.56 -10.98 19.62
CA VAL A 85 -10.15 -10.30 18.45
C VAL A 85 -10.45 -11.28 17.32
N VAL A 86 -11.41 -10.96 16.46
CA VAL A 86 -11.74 -11.73 15.24
C VAL A 86 -11.09 -11.12 14.00
N GLU A 87 -10.96 -9.80 14.01
CA GLU A 87 -10.34 -9.00 12.96
C GLU A 87 -9.64 -7.78 13.57
N GLY A 88 -8.69 -7.22 12.84
CA GLY A 88 -8.00 -6.02 13.25
C GLY A 88 -6.91 -5.60 12.28
N HIS A 89 -6.28 -4.48 12.59
CA HIS A 89 -5.09 -4.02 11.87
C HIS A 89 -4.14 -3.33 12.84
N PHE A 90 -2.86 -3.32 12.48
CA PHE A 90 -1.83 -2.55 13.15
C PHE A 90 -1.16 -1.62 12.14
N ALA A 91 -0.71 -0.46 12.64
CA ALA A 91 0.01 0.53 11.85
C ALA A 91 1.07 1.19 12.75
N PHE A 92 2.34 1.07 12.41
CA PHE A 92 3.44 1.68 13.16
C PHE A 92 4.61 2.03 12.23
N GLU A 93 5.48 2.92 12.70
CA GLU A 93 6.75 3.23 12.07
C GLU A 93 7.88 2.53 12.84
N THR A 94 8.80 1.86 12.13
CA THR A 94 9.92 1.16 12.74
C THR A 94 10.96 2.13 13.30
N ALA A 95 11.37 1.95 14.55
CA ALA A 95 12.45 2.77 15.13
C ALA A 95 13.83 2.35 14.61
N GLU A 96 14.00 1.06 14.32
CA GLU A 96 15.28 0.43 14.02
C GLU A 96 15.14 -0.62 12.92
N ALA A 97 16.22 -0.87 12.19
CA ALA A 97 16.28 -1.89 11.16
C ALA A 97 16.48 -3.29 11.77
N GLY A 98 15.77 -4.29 11.27
CA GLY A 98 15.90 -5.70 11.66
C GLY A 98 14.61 -6.48 11.58
N ASP A 99 14.59 -7.69 12.15
CA ASP A 99 13.42 -8.56 12.06
C ASP A 99 12.29 -8.13 13.02
N TYR A 100 11.11 -7.95 12.45
CA TYR A 100 9.87 -7.78 13.18
C TYR A 100 9.04 -9.05 13.02
N MET A 101 8.41 -9.49 14.11
CA MET A 101 7.62 -10.71 14.16
C MET A 101 6.19 -10.40 14.56
N THR A 102 5.24 -10.94 13.78
CA THR A 102 3.82 -10.96 14.11
C THR A 102 3.44 -12.38 14.52
N CYS A 103 3.03 -12.55 15.77
CA CYS A 103 2.60 -13.83 16.33
C CYS A 103 1.09 -13.86 16.57
N PHE A 104 0.47 -14.96 16.15
CA PHE A 104 -0.96 -15.25 16.31
C PHE A 104 -1.13 -16.42 17.27
N PHE A 105 -1.91 -16.20 18.32
CA PHE A 105 -2.18 -17.17 19.38
C PHE A 105 -3.65 -17.58 19.33
N ALA A 106 -3.92 -18.88 19.22
CA ALA A 106 -5.27 -19.43 19.32
C ALA A 106 -5.56 -19.90 20.75
N ALA A 107 -6.73 -19.54 21.27
CA ALA A 107 -7.19 -20.04 22.57
C ALA A 107 -7.32 -21.57 22.55
N ASP A 108 -7.06 -22.20 23.70
CA ASP A 108 -7.22 -23.65 23.89
C ASP A 108 -8.69 -23.98 24.16
N HIS A 109 -9.27 -24.81 23.30
CA HIS A 109 -10.66 -25.18 23.26
C HIS A 109 -10.79 -26.71 23.17
N LYS A 110 -11.80 -27.23 23.87
CA LYS A 110 -12.18 -28.64 23.84
C LYS A 110 -13.65 -28.72 23.39
N PRO A 111 -13.94 -29.23 22.19
CA PRO A 111 -13.05 -29.91 21.24
C PRO A 111 -12.06 -28.96 20.53
N PRO A 112 -10.91 -29.48 20.04
CA PRO A 112 -9.93 -28.68 19.33
C PRO A 112 -10.54 -28.15 18.03
N VAL A 113 -10.40 -26.85 17.80
CA VAL A 113 -10.88 -26.19 16.58
C VAL A 113 -9.71 -25.59 15.81
N THR A 114 -9.82 -25.61 14.48
CA THR A 114 -8.87 -24.99 13.57
C THR A 114 -9.46 -23.69 13.05
N VAL A 115 -8.68 -22.62 13.10
CA VAL A 115 -9.06 -21.30 12.62
C VAL A 115 -8.18 -20.96 11.42
N THR A 116 -8.80 -20.60 10.30
CA THR A 116 -8.07 -20.12 9.12
C THR A 116 -7.91 -18.61 9.21
N LEU A 117 -6.67 -18.14 9.20
CA LEU A 117 -6.34 -16.72 9.24
C LEU A 117 -5.93 -16.21 7.87
N ASP A 118 -6.47 -15.06 7.48
CA ASP A 118 -6.01 -14.27 6.34
C ASP A 118 -5.21 -13.06 6.86
N PHE A 119 -3.96 -12.94 6.41
CA PHE A 119 -3.01 -11.94 6.90
C PHE A 119 -2.29 -11.25 5.74
N ASP A 120 -2.39 -9.93 5.72
CA ASP A 120 -1.77 -9.04 4.73
C ASP A 120 -0.79 -8.12 5.45
N TRP A 121 0.51 -8.29 5.20
CA TRP A 121 1.59 -7.46 5.75
C TRP A 121 2.17 -6.56 4.65
N LYS A 122 2.11 -5.25 4.86
CA LYS A 122 2.68 -4.23 3.97
C LYS A 122 3.68 -3.35 4.71
N THR A 123 4.77 -2.99 4.02
CA THR A 123 5.87 -2.20 4.55
C THR A 123 6.31 -1.14 3.53
N GLY A 124 6.82 0.01 3.97
CA GLY A 124 7.33 1.09 3.11
C GLY A 124 6.22 1.78 2.31
N VAL A 125 6.47 2.03 1.02
CA VAL A 125 5.50 2.64 0.09
C VAL A 125 4.21 1.86 -0.05
N ALA A 126 4.25 0.53 0.11
CA ALA A 126 3.06 -0.32 0.05
C ALA A 126 2.14 -0.09 1.26
N ALA A 127 2.68 0.40 2.38
CA ALA A 127 1.94 0.76 3.58
C ALA A 127 1.50 2.23 3.61
N LYS A 128 2.03 3.08 2.72
CA LYS A 128 1.77 4.52 2.73
C LYS A 128 0.45 4.83 2.02
N ASP A 129 -0.50 5.42 2.72
CA ASP A 129 -1.76 5.89 2.12
C ASP A 129 -1.52 7.21 1.37
N TRP A 130 -1.31 7.09 0.05
CA TRP A 130 -1.04 8.19 -0.88
C TRP A 130 -2.12 9.28 -0.91
N THR A 131 -3.33 9.00 -0.42
CA THR A 131 -4.43 9.98 -0.39
C THR A 131 -4.24 11.10 0.64
N SER A 132 -3.41 10.86 1.68
CA SER A 132 -3.13 11.82 2.75
C SER A 132 -1.95 12.75 2.43
N VAL A 133 -0.95 12.27 1.67
CA VAL A 133 0.24 13.05 1.25
C VAL A 133 -0.16 14.19 0.31
N ALA A 134 -1.13 13.96 -0.58
CA ALA A 134 -1.71 14.99 -1.44
C ALA A 134 -2.37 16.15 -0.65
N LYS A 135 -2.85 15.88 0.58
CA LYS A 135 -3.46 16.88 1.46
C LYS A 135 -2.44 17.63 2.32
N LYS A 136 -1.37 16.97 2.77
CA LYS A 136 -0.33 17.56 3.63
C LYS A 136 0.51 18.63 2.90
N GLY A 137 0.83 18.42 1.62
CA GLY A 137 1.51 19.44 0.80
C GLY A 137 0.71 20.74 0.66
N SER A 138 -0.62 20.66 0.76
CA SER A 138 -1.49 21.83 0.73
C SER A 138 -1.61 22.55 2.08
N VAL A 139 -0.94 22.13 3.16
CA VAL A 139 -1.02 22.81 4.47
C VAL A 139 0.32 23.43 4.86
N GLU A 140 1.43 22.75 4.57
CA GLU A 140 2.78 23.28 4.83
C GLU A 140 3.08 24.53 3.99
N GLY A 141 2.63 24.58 2.73
CA GLY A 141 2.77 25.77 1.88
C GLY A 141 2.00 27.00 2.37
N TRP A 142 0.96 26.85 3.20
CA TRP A 142 0.25 27.98 3.79
C TRP A 142 0.98 28.54 5.00
N LEU A 143 1.59 27.67 5.82
CA LEU A 143 2.36 28.11 6.99
C LEU A 143 3.62 28.87 6.59
N GLU A 144 4.29 28.44 5.53
CA GLU A 144 5.46 29.14 4.97
C GLU A 144 5.06 30.44 4.25
N GLY A 145 3.91 30.48 3.58
CA GLY A 145 3.34 31.71 3.02
C GLY A 145 2.92 32.73 4.09
N VAL A 146 2.40 32.28 5.24
CA VAL A 146 2.07 33.14 6.39
C VAL A 146 3.34 33.76 6.99
N ILE A 147 4.43 32.99 7.11
CA ILE A 147 5.73 33.52 7.59
C ILE A 147 6.27 34.61 6.65
N VAL A 148 6.10 34.45 5.32
CA VAL A 148 6.51 35.47 4.33
C VAL A 148 5.66 36.74 4.45
N VAL A 149 4.35 36.61 4.69
CA VAL A 149 3.45 37.77 4.93
C VAL A 149 3.82 38.49 6.24
N ASP A 150 4.08 37.74 7.33
CA ASP A 150 4.51 38.32 8.60
C ASP A 150 5.86 39.05 8.49
N LEU A 151 6.81 38.50 7.71
CA LEU A 151 8.09 39.17 7.39
C LEU A 151 7.87 40.43 6.54
N LEU A 152 6.94 40.41 5.58
CA LEU A 152 6.57 41.57 4.78
C LEU A 152 5.93 42.67 5.62
N ASP A 153 5.03 42.33 6.54
CA ASP A 153 4.37 43.28 7.46
C ASP A 153 5.37 43.91 8.45
N THR A 154 6.35 43.12 8.89
CA THR A 154 7.48 43.62 9.70
C THR A 154 8.37 44.58 8.89
N HIS A 155 8.53 44.34 7.59
CA HIS A 155 9.28 45.19 6.67
C HIS A 155 8.56 46.49 6.28
N ILE A 156 7.24 46.45 6.05
CA ILE A 156 6.41 47.65 5.87
C ILE A 156 6.51 48.53 7.11
N SER A 157 6.46 47.93 8.29
CA SER A 157 6.62 48.63 9.57
C SER A 157 8.01 49.28 9.74
N MET A 158 9.07 48.65 9.22
CA MET A 158 10.43 49.22 9.24
C MET A 158 10.61 50.35 8.21
N PHE A 159 9.91 50.27 7.08
CA PHE A 159 9.85 51.35 6.07
C PHE A 159 9.08 52.57 6.61
N ASP A 160 7.98 52.34 7.34
CA ASP A 160 7.24 53.39 8.07
C ASP A 160 8.09 54.00 9.21
N TYR A 161 8.94 53.20 9.87
CA TYR A 161 9.89 53.67 10.89
C TYR A 161 11.04 54.52 10.32
N LEU A 162 11.53 54.21 9.11
CA LEU A 162 12.52 55.03 8.41
C LEU A 162 11.92 56.31 7.83
N ASN A 163 10.60 56.33 7.55
CA ASN A 163 9.86 57.49 7.06
C ASN A 163 9.22 58.36 8.16
N HIS A 164 9.61 58.17 9.43
CA HIS A 164 9.00 58.79 10.61
C HIS A 164 9.32 60.30 10.76
N GLY A 165 9.16 61.07 9.68
CA GLY A 165 9.15 62.52 9.61
C GLY A 165 7.97 63.12 8.83
N PHE A 166 7.06 62.32 8.23
CA PHE A 166 5.92 62.86 7.48
C PHE A 166 4.58 62.25 7.90
N ARG A 167 3.72 63.10 8.48
CA ARG A 167 2.36 62.78 8.87
C ARG A 167 1.42 63.16 7.71
N PHE A 168 0.92 62.17 6.96
CA PHE A 168 -0.07 62.41 5.89
C PHE A 168 -1.47 62.61 6.49
N ASN A 169 -1.91 63.86 6.56
CA ASN A 169 -3.33 64.19 6.64
C ASN A 169 -3.79 64.61 5.23
N LEU A 170 -4.90 64.02 4.78
CA LEU A 170 -5.62 64.39 3.56
C LEU A 170 -5.79 65.91 3.46
N LEU A 171 -5.11 66.55 2.51
CA LEU A 171 -5.49 67.85 1.92
C LEU A 171 -4.67 68.12 0.65
N ASP A 172 -5.41 68.18 -0.46
CA ASP A 172 -5.12 68.73 -1.79
C ASP A 172 -4.17 68.03 -2.81
N SER A 173 -4.71 67.87 -4.03
CA SER A 173 -4.12 67.16 -5.17
C SER A 173 -2.95 67.90 -5.85
N SER A 174 -2.76 69.19 -5.56
CA SER A 174 -1.74 70.04 -6.18
C SER A 174 -0.38 69.97 -5.47
N THR A 175 -0.34 69.55 -4.20
CA THR A 175 0.92 69.34 -3.45
C THR A 175 1.56 67.99 -3.78
N ILE A 176 0.75 66.98 -4.15
CA ILE A 176 1.22 65.64 -4.56
C ILE A 176 2.03 65.70 -5.86
N SER A 177 1.64 66.53 -6.83
CA SER A 177 2.37 66.67 -8.10
C SER A 177 3.72 67.39 -7.97
N MET A 178 3.92 68.20 -6.92
CA MET A 178 5.19 68.88 -6.66
C MET A 178 6.18 67.96 -5.92
N TYR A 179 5.67 67.05 -5.08
CA TYR A 179 6.48 66.05 -4.38
C TYR A 179 6.88 64.84 -5.24
N LEU A 180 6.05 64.46 -6.21
CA LEU A 180 6.38 63.40 -7.19
C LEU A 180 7.53 63.79 -8.13
N HIS A 181 7.97 65.06 -8.15
CA HIS A 181 9.07 65.53 -8.98
C HIS A 181 10.38 65.78 -8.19
N SER A 182 10.46 65.43 -6.90
CA SER A 182 11.67 65.62 -6.06
C SER A 182 12.28 64.35 -5.47
N PHE A 183 11.70 63.16 -5.71
CA PHE A 183 12.34 61.89 -5.36
C PHE A 183 13.09 61.29 -6.56
N THR A 184 14.01 62.06 -7.13
CA THR A 184 15.13 61.51 -7.90
C THR A 184 16.27 61.25 -6.92
N ASN A 185 16.30 60.09 -6.28
CA ASN A 185 17.52 59.65 -5.59
C ASN A 185 17.79 58.19 -5.95
N THR A 186 18.86 58.02 -6.73
CA THR A 186 19.45 56.75 -7.15
C THR A 186 19.60 55.76 -5.98
N GLU A 187 19.73 56.26 -4.74
CA GLU A 187 19.82 55.47 -3.52
C GLU A 187 18.51 54.81 -3.07
N VAL A 188 17.35 55.47 -3.20
CA VAL A 188 16.04 54.86 -2.86
C VAL A 188 15.68 53.79 -3.90
N CYS A 189 15.98 54.06 -5.17
CA CYS A 189 15.83 53.08 -6.25
C CYS A 189 16.79 51.89 -6.04
N ALA A 190 18.03 52.14 -5.60
CA ALA A 190 18.99 51.10 -5.25
C ALA A 190 18.55 50.26 -4.04
N ILE A 191 18.02 50.87 -2.98
CA ILE A 191 17.48 50.14 -1.83
C ILE A 191 16.28 49.28 -2.26
N HIS A 192 15.34 49.83 -3.03
CA HIS A 192 14.19 49.09 -3.53
C HIS A 192 14.59 47.95 -4.48
N LEU A 193 15.59 48.15 -5.35
CA LEU A 193 16.17 47.12 -6.21
C LEU A 193 16.90 46.02 -5.42
N LEU A 194 17.69 46.40 -4.41
CA LEU A 194 18.35 45.44 -3.52
C LEU A 194 17.32 44.63 -2.72
N PHE A 195 16.24 45.28 -2.30
CA PHE A 195 15.16 44.64 -1.57
C PHE A 195 14.36 43.67 -2.45
N SER A 196 13.99 44.09 -3.68
CA SER A 196 13.33 43.21 -4.65
C SER A 196 14.22 42.03 -5.04
N LEU A 197 15.51 42.26 -5.28
CA LEU A 197 16.47 41.20 -5.58
C LEU A 197 16.64 40.22 -4.40
N SER A 198 16.62 40.72 -3.15
CA SER A 198 16.69 39.87 -1.96
C SER A 198 15.44 39.01 -1.76
N PHE A 199 14.26 39.57 -2.03
CA PHE A 199 12.99 38.84 -1.98
C PHE A 199 12.91 37.77 -3.07
N ASP A 200 13.30 38.10 -4.31
CA ASP A 200 13.38 37.14 -5.41
C ASP A 200 14.37 36.01 -5.10
N THR A 201 15.50 36.33 -4.45
CA THR A 201 16.49 35.32 -4.02
C THR A 201 15.94 34.40 -2.95
N ILE A 202 15.23 34.93 -1.95
CA ILE A 202 14.59 34.13 -0.89
C ILE A 202 13.47 33.26 -1.47
N ALA A 203 12.63 33.80 -2.34
CA ALA A 203 11.58 33.06 -3.02
C ALA A 203 12.15 31.91 -3.87
N LEU A 204 13.28 32.13 -4.55
CA LEU A 204 13.98 31.10 -5.30
C LEU A 204 14.53 30.00 -4.37
N MET A 205 15.10 30.36 -3.21
CA MET A 205 15.57 29.39 -2.20
C MET A 205 14.44 28.55 -1.60
N VAL A 206 13.28 29.14 -1.32
CA VAL A 206 12.09 28.43 -0.81
C VAL A 206 11.55 27.47 -1.87
N MET A 207 11.44 27.92 -3.12
CA MET A 207 10.99 27.08 -4.23
C MET A 207 11.97 25.93 -4.53
N GLU A 208 13.28 26.17 -4.47
CA GLU A 208 14.30 25.11 -4.64
C GLU A 208 14.24 24.09 -3.50
N TYR A 209 13.99 24.53 -2.26
CA TYR A 209 13.82 23.64 -1.12
C TYR A 209 12.60 22.72 -1.27
N GLU A 210 11.45 23.29 -1.63
CA GLU A 210 10.21 22.52 -1.84
C GLU A 210 10.32 21.57 -3.04
N LEU A 211 10.96 22.00 -4.14
CA LEU A 211 11.26 21.14 -5.27
C LEU A 211 12.15 19.96 -4.87
N LYS A 212 13.19 20.23 -4.06
CA LYS A 212 14.13 19.20 -3.59
C LYS A 212 13.44 18.20 -2.67
N LYS A 213 12.59 18.66 -1.76
CA LYS A 213 11.80 17.82 -0.85
C LYS A 213 10.82 16.91 -1.60
N MET A 214 10.13 17.45 -2.60
CA MET A 214 9.27 16.63 -3.47
C MET A 214 10.07 15.64 -4.31
N TYR A 215 11.23 16.06 -4.84
CA TYR A 215 12.12 15.20 -5.60
C TYR A 215 12.66 14.03 -4.77
N GLU A 216 13.11 14.29 -3.53
CA GLU A 216 13.58 13.24 -2.60
C GLU A 216 12.48 12.23 -2.26
N ASN A 217 11.25 12.70 -2.04
CA ASN A 217 10.10 11.83 -1.84
C ASN A 217 9.80 10.97 -3.08
N VAL A 218 9.79 11.58 -4.27
CA VAL A 218 9.57 10.87 -5.53
C VAL A 218 10.67 9.85 -5.81
N GLN A 219 11.92 10.20 -5.51
CA GLN A 219 13.06 9.32 -5.69
C GLN A 219 12.98 8.10 -4.76
N SER A 220 12.64 8.31 -3.48
CA SER A 220 12.38 7.23 -2.52
C SER A 220 11.25 6.29 -3.01
N ILE A 221 10.18 6.84 -3.58
CA ILE A 221 9.10 6.03 -4.17
C ILE A 221 9.60 5.25 -5.39
N HIS A 222 10.41 5.88 -6.23
CA HIS A 222 10.91 5.28 -7.46
C HIS A 222 11.80 4.07 -7.17
N ASP A 223 12.69 4.21 -6.19
CA ASP A 223 13.58 3.14 -5.75
C ASP A 223 12.80 1.97 -5.13
N GLU A 224 11.81 2.27 -4.29
CA GLU A 224 10.93 1.23 -3.72
C GLU A 224 10.02 0.58 -4.78
N MET A 225 9.54 1.34 -5.77
CA MET A 225 8.78 0.81 -6.91
C MET A 225 9.64 -0.14 -7.75
N PHE A 226 10.91 0.19 -7.96
CA PHE A 226 11.84 -0.69 -8.66
C PHE A 226 12.10 -1.97 -7.87
N PHE A 227 12.32 -1.85 -6.56
CA PHE A 227 12.49 -3.02 -5.68
C PHE A 227 11.26 -3.93 -5.69
N LEU A 228 10.05 -3.35 -5.59
CA LEU A 228 8.80 -4.09 -5.64
C LEU A 228 8.57 -4.74 -7.01
N ARG A 229 8.88 -4.06 -8.12
CA ARG A 229 8.76 -4.64 -9.48
C ARG A 229 9.61 -5.88 -9.66
N GLU A 230 10.82 -5.92 -9.10
CA GLU A 230 11.68 -7.10 -9.18
C GLU A 230 11.04 -8.29 -8.44
N ARG A 231 10.53 -8.07 -7.22
CA ARG A 231 9.82 -9.10 -6.45
C ARG A 231 8.48 -9.50 -7.09
N GLU A 232 7.76 -8.56 -7.70
CA GLU A 232 6.56 -8.84 -8.48
C GLU A 232 6.89 -9.65 -9.73
N ALA A 233 8.03 -9.43 -10.39
CA ALA A 233 8.45 -10.20 -11.55
C ALA A 233 8.72 -11.67 -11.17
N GLU A 234 9.40 -11.91 -10.05
CA GLU A 234 9.58 -13.26 -9.49
C GLU A 234 8.23 -13.93 -9.17
N MET A 235 7.32 -13.18 -8.54
CA MET A 235 5.97 -13.67 -8.23
C MET A 235 5.11 -13.89 -9.47
N GLN A 236 5.24 -13.04 -10.50
CA GLN A 236 4.57 -13.18 -11.78
C GLN A 236 5.13 -14.35 -12.58
N GLU A 237 6.41 -14.68 -12.46
CA GLU A 237 6.99 -15.86 -13.07
C GLU A 237 6.45 -17.14 -12.41
N LEU A 238 6.36 -17.15 -11.08
CA LEU A 238 5.69 -18.22 -10.33
C LEU A 238 4.23 -18.36 -10.73
N ASN A 239 3.49 -17.26 -10.81
CA ASN A 239 2.09 -17.25 -11.25
C ASN A 239 1.95 -17.66 -12.72
N ARG A 240 2.81 -17.20 -13.62
CA ARG A 240 2.81 -17.56 -15.05
C ARG A 240 3.15 -19.02 -15.26
N SER A 241 4.11 -19.55 -14.52
CA SER A 241 4.46 -20.98 -14.58
C SER A 241 3.31 -21.82 -13.99
N THR A 242 2.66 -21.36 -12.93
CA THR A 242 1.51 -22.04 -12.31
C THR A 242 0.29 -22.00 -13.21
N ASN A 243 -0.08 -20.84 -13.73
CA ASN A 243 -1.21 -20.63 -14.62
C ASN A 243 -1.01 -21.33 -15.99
N SER A 244 0.20 -21.34 -16.54
CA SER A 244 0.49 -22.10 -17.77
C SER A 244 0.42 -23.62 -17.55
N LYS A 245 0.95 -24.13 -16.43
CA LYS A 245 0.78 -25.53 -16.03
C LYS A 245 -0.71 -25.86 -15.82
N MET A 246 -1.46 -24.99 -15.13
CA MET A 246 -2.89 -25.14 -14.88
C MET A 246 -3.71 -25.14 -16.19
N ALA A 247 -3.38 -24.26 -17.14
CA ALA A 247 -4.02 -24.20 -18.45
C ALA A 247 -3.73 -25.44 -19.30
N TRP A 248 -2.47 -25.90 -19.33
CA TRP A 248 -2.10 -27.13 -20.03
C TRP A 248 -2.78 -28.36 -19.43
N MET A 249 -2.83 -28.45 -18.10
CA MET A 249 -3.54 -29.50 -17.38
C MET A 249 -5.05 -29.49 -17.66
N THR A 250 -5.68 -28.31 -17.64
CA THR A 250 -7.11 -28.15 -17.96
C THR A 250 -7.41 -28.51 -19.41
N GLY A 251 -6.54 -28.14 -20.35
CA GLY A 251 -6.68 -28.52 -21.76
C GLY A 251 -6.56 -30.03 -21.97
N LEU A 252 -5.60 -30.67 -21.30
CA LEU A 252 -5.39 -32.12 -21.37
C LEU A 252 -6.59 -32.89 -20.78
N SER A 253 -7.18 -32.40 -19.68
CA SER A 253 -8.37 -33.03 -19.09
C SER A 253 -9.59 -32.95 -20.02
N ILE A 254 -9.84 -31.80 -20.65
CA ILE A 254 -10.95 -31.61 -21.60
C ILE A 254 -10.80 -32.55 -22.81
N LEU A 255 -9.61 -32.64 -23.39
CA LEU A 255 -9.33 -33.54 -24.51
C LEU A 255 -9.58 -35.01 -24.14
N LEU A 256 -9.16 -35.40 -22.94
CA LEU A 256 -9.38 -36.75 -22.44
C LEU A 256 -10.89 -37.03 -22.28
N CYS A 257 -11.65 -36.10 -21.69
CA CYS A 257 -13.12 -36.21 -21.59
C CYS A 257 -13.81 -36.34 -22.96
N LEU A 258 -13.40 -35.55 -23.97
CA LEU A 258 -13.95 -35.63 -25.33
C LEU A 258 -13.63 -36.98 -26.00
N SER A 259 -12.43 -37.50 -25.80
CA SER A 259 -12.02 -38.80 -26.37
C SER A 259 -12.87 -39.96 -25.83
N VAL A 260 -13.21 -39.92 -24.53
CA VAL A 260 -14.04 -40.93 -23.87
C VAL A 260 -15.47 -40.86 -24.35
N ALA A 261 -16.04 -39.65 -24.44
CA ALA A 261 -17.38 -39.45 -24.98
C ALA A 261 -17.48 -39.97 -26.42
N GLY A 262 -16.47 -39.72 -27.26
CA GLY A 262 -16.39 -40.24 -28.62
C GLY A 262 -16.35 -41.78 -28.68
N LEU A 263 -15.51 -42.41 -27.85
CA LEU A 263 -15.44 -43.86 -27.74
C LEU A 263 -16.76 -44.49 -27.26
N GLN A 264 -17.44 -43.84 -26.30
CA GLN A 264 -18.75 -44.28 -25.80
C GLN A 264 -19.82 -44.26 -26.90
N VAL A 265 -19.88 -43.17 -27.68
CA VAL A 265 -20.83 -43.04 -28.82
C VAL A 265 -20.51 -44.05 -29.91
N TRP A 266 -19.23 -44.24 -30.25
CA TRP A 266 -18.81 -45.21 -31.26
C TRP A 266 -19.18 -46.65 -30.87
N HIS A 267 -18.91 -47.04 -29.61
CA HIS A 267 -19.28 -48.35 -29.10
C HIS A 267 -20.79 -48.58 -29.15
N LEU A 268 -21.60 -47.58 -28.79
CA LEU A 268 -23.06 -47.66 -28.84
C LEU A 268 -23.55 -47.87 -30.29
N LYS A 269 -22.99 -47.14 -31.26
CA LYS A 269 -23.30 -47.31 -32.69
C LYS A 269 -22.95 -48.70 -33.21
N THR A 270 -21.73 -49.18 -32.92
CA THR A 270 -21.31 -50.53 -33.33
C THR A 270 -22.13 -51.63 -32.67
N PHE A 271 -22.61 -51.40 -31.44
CA PHE A 271 -23.48 -52.35 -30.75
C PHE A 271 -24.86 -52.45 -31.42
N PHE A 272 -25.47 -51.32 -31.82
CA PHE A 272 -26.76 -51.31 -32.52
C PHE A 272 -26.66 -51.90 -33.93
N GLU A 273 -25.60 -51.61 -34.68
CA GLU A 273 -25.37 -52.22 -36.00
C GLU A 273 -25.23 -53.74 -35.92
N LYS A 274 -24.53 -54.25 -34.90
CA LYS A 274 -24.35 -55.70 -34.71
C LYS A 274 -25.61 -56.40 -34.20
N LYS A 275 -26.52 -55.70 -33.54
CA LYS A 275 -27.74 -56.27 -32.94
C LYS A 275 -29.00 -56.12 -33.81
N LYS A 276 -28.93 -55.46 -34.99
CA LYS A 276 -30.07 -55.24 -35.91
C LYS A 276 -31.35 -54.77 -35.19
N LEU A 277 -31.23 -53.74 -34.36
CA LEU A 277 -32.38 -53.11 -33.68
C LEU A 277 -32.82 -51.79 -34.35
N ILE A 278 -32.30 -51.51 -35.55
CA ILE A 278 -32.86 -50.63 -36.59
C ILE A 278 -32.76 -51.39 -37.91
#